data_AF-A0A139X6H3-F1
#
_entry.id   AF-A0A139X6H3-F1
#
_cell.length_a   1.000
_cell.length_b   1.000
_cell.length_c   1.000
_cell.angle_alpha   90.00
_cell.angle_beta   90.00
_cell.angle_gamma   90.00
#
_symmetry.space_group_name_H-M   'P 1'
#
loop_
_entity.id
_entity.type
_entity.pdbx_description
1 polymer ?
#
loop_
_entity_poly.entity_id
_entity_poly.type
_entity_poly.pdbx_seq_one_letter_code
_entity_poly.pdbx_strand_id
1 'polypeptide(L)' 'MIQPDYQTMTQQELRQYILDHRDDKDAVHEAVLRLQENGKKLNSIDELTRIIEEKRRQGLEP' A
#
# COMPACT_ATOMS: atom_id res chain seq x y z
N MET A 1 -22.33 -10.23 -12.49
CA MET A 1 -21.01 -10.51 -11.88
C MET A 1 -21.02 -9.85 -10.50
N ILE A 2 -20.66 -10.60 -9.46
CA ILE A 2 -20.54 -10.04 -8.11
C ILE A 2 -19.15 -9.42 -8.04
N GLN A 3 -19.07 -8.10 -7.94
CA GLN A 3 -17.80 -7.40 -7.76
C GLN A 3 -17.31 -7.70 -6.33
N PRO A 4 -16.02 -8.07 -6.14
CA PRO A 4 -15.48 -8.27 -4.80
C PRO A 4 -15.55 -6.98 -3.99
N ASP A 5 -15.81 -7.10 -2.69
CA ASP A 5 -15.77 -5.97 -1.78
C ASP A 5 -14.31 -5.69 -1.38
N TYR A 6 -13.62 -4.87 -2.17
CA TYR A 6 -12.23 -4.52 -1.92
C TYR A 6 -12.03 -3.75 -0.62
N GLN A 7 -13.05 -3.03 -0.12
CA GLN A 7 -12.98 -2.23 1.09
C GLN A 7 -12.86 -3.11 2.34
N THR A 8 -13.52 -4.26 2.34
CA THR A 8 -13.45 -5.21 3.46
C THR A 8 -12.19 -6.07 3.47
N MET A 9 -11.46 -6.17 2.35
CA MET A 9 -10.21 -6.92 2.27
C MET A 9 -9.10 -6.27 3.11
N THR A 10 -8.28 -7.09 3.77
CA THR A 10 -7.00 -6.64 4.32
C THR A 10 -6.04 -6.23 3.21
N GLN A 11 -4.99 -5.48 3.55
CA GLN A 11 -3.98 -5.07 2.56
C GLN A 11 -3.28 -6.27 1.90
N GLN A 12 -3.08 -7.37 2.64
CA GLN A 12 -2.48 -8.59 2.11
C GLN A 12 -3.41 -9.30 1.12
N GLU A 13 -4.69 -9.42 1.45
CA GLU A 13 -5.70 -10.04 0.57
C GLU A 13 -5.89 -9.23 -0.71
N LEU A 14 -6.01 -7.91 -0.61
CA LEU A 14 -6.13 -7.04 -1.77
C LEU A 14 -4.90 -7.13 -2.67
N ARG A 15 -3.69 -7.19 -2.09
CA ARG A 15 -2.45 -7.38 -2.85
C ARG A 15 -2.44 -8.72 -3.58
N GLN A 16 -2.80 -9.81 -2.91
CA GLN A 16 -2.85 -11.14 -3.51
C GLN A 16 -3.88 -11.16 -4.65
N TYR A 17 -5.07 -10.60 -4.42
CA TYR A 17 -6.12 -10.49 -5.42
C TYR A 17 -5.65 -9.77 -6.69
N ILE A 18 -4.97 -8.62 -6.55
CA ILE A 18 -4.41 -7.87 -7.69
C ILE A 18 -3.37 -8.68 -8.47
N LEU A 19 -2.55 -9.48 -7.77
CA LEU A 19 -1.55 -10.32 -8.43
C LEU A 19 -2.20 -11.41 -9.28
N ASP A 20 -3.32 -11.96 -8.81
CA ASP A 20 -4.12 -12.98 -9.49
C ASP A 20 -5.03 -12.37 -10.58
N HIS A 21 -5.42 -11.10 -10.44
CA HIS A 21 -6.35 -10.37 -11.32
C HIS A 21 -5.74 -9.04 -11.79
N ARG A 22 -4.62 -9.13 -12.52
CA ARG A 22 -3.83 -7.95 -12.90
C ARG A 22 -4.58 -6.93 -13.78
N ASP A 23 -5.60 -7.38 -14.50
CA ASP A 23 -6.42 -6.54 -15.37
C ASP A 23 -7.57 -5.84 -14.63
N ASP A 24 -7.79 -6.17 -13.36
CA ASP A 24 -8.83 -5.59 -12.51
C ASP A 24 -8.40 -4.20 -12.02
N LYS A 25 -8.74 -3.20 -12.83
CA LYS A 25 -8.40 -1.79 -12.58
C LYS A 25 -9.02 -1.26 -11.29
N ASP A 26 -10.17 -1.80 -10.87
CA ASP A 26 -10.86 -1.35 -9.66
C ASP A 26 -10.11 -1.82 -8.41
N ALA A 27 -9.61 -3.05 -8.40
CA ALA A 27 -8.75 -3.54 -7.32
C ALA A 27 -7.45 -2.73 -7.19
N VAL A 28 -6.82 -2.41 -8.33
CA VAL A 28 -5.62 -1.54 -8.36
C VAL A 28 -5.94 -0.13 -7.86
N HIS A 29 -7.09 0.42 -8.26
CA HIS A 29 -7.53 1.73 -7.82
C HIS A 29 -7.72 1.81 -6.30
N GLU A 30 -8.40 0.83 -5.71
CA GLU A 30 -8.58 0.75 -4.26
C GLU A 30 -7.24 0.66 -3.52
N ALA A 31 -6.29 -0.14 -4.03
CA ALA A 31 -4.96 -0.23 -3.42
C ALA A 31 -4.20 1.11 -3.44
N VAL A 32 -4.35 1.89 -4.51
CA VAL A 32 -3.76 3.23 -4.62
C VAL A 32 -4.43 4.21 -3.66
N LEU A 33 -5.76 4.18 -3.53
CA LEU A 33 -6.49 5.03 -2.58
C LEU A 33 -6.00 4.78 -1.14
N ARG A 34 -5.90 3.52 -0.72
CA ARG A 34 -5.38 3.15 0.60
C ARG A 34 -3.95 3.63 0.83
N LEU A 35 -3.11 3.58 -0.21
CA LEU A 35 -1.75 4.10 -0.15
C LEU A 35 -1.74 5.64 -0.03
N GLN A 36 -2.66 6.34 -0.67
CA GLN A 36 -2.77 7.78 -0.53
C GLN A 36 -3.28 8.20 0.86
N GLU A 37 -4.22 7.45 1.44
CA GLU A 37 -4.79 7.73 2.76
C GLU A 37 -3.81 7.41 3.89
N ASN A 38 -3.12 6.26 3.82
CA ASN A 38 -2.25 5.77 4.90
C ASN A 38 -0.76 6.03 4.65
N GLY A 39 -0.39 6.40 3.42
CA GLY A 39 0.99 6.66 3.05
C GLY A 39 1.47 8.02 3.56
N LYS A 40 2.72 8.06 4.02
CA LYS A 40 3.37 9.33 4.34
C LYS A 40 3.88 9.95 3.04
N LYS A 41 3.29 11.08 2.62
CA LYS A 41 3.86 11.88 1.53
C LYS A 41 5.21 12.43 1.97
N LEU A 42 6.21 12.26 1.12
CA LEU A 42 7.56 12.75 1.36
C LEU A 42 7.81 13.93 0.43
N ASN A 43 8.32 15.02 0.97
CA ASN A 43 8.57 16.23 0.20
C ASN A 43 9.99 16.26 -0.40
N SER A 44 10.87 15.34 0.04
CA SER A 44 12.27 15.30 -0.39
C SER A 44 12.90 13.92 -0.13
N ILE A 45 14.00 13.63 -0.84
CA ILE A 45 14.79 12.39 -0.67
C ILE A 45 15.48 12.36 0.71
N ASP A 46 15.90 13.50 1.25
CA ASP A 46 16.42 13.59 2.62
C ASP A 46 15.41 13.14 3.67
N GLU A 47 14.12 13.45 3.47
CA GLU A 47 13.03 13.02 4.36
C GLU A 47 12.85 11.49 4.32
N LEU A 48 12.94 10.89 3.13
CA LEU A 48 12.94 9.44 2.96
C LEU A 48 14.11 8.79 3.72
N THR A 49 15.31 9.35 3.56
CA THR A 49 16.53 8.81 4.19
C THR A 49 16.40 8.81 5.71
N ARG A 50 15.93 9.91 6.30
CA ARG A 50 15.70 10.01 7.76
C ARG A 50 14.68 8.98 8.25
N ILE A 51 13.56 8.81 7.55
CA ILE A 51 12.53 7.84 7.94
C ILE A 51 13.07 6.41 7.90
N ILE A 52 13.88 6.07 6.89
CA ILE A 52 14.52 4.75 6.80
C ILE A 52 15.49 4.54 7.97
N GLU A 53 16.30 5.55 8.30
CA GLU A 53 17.22 5.49 9.45
C GLU A 53 16.48 5.36 10.78
N GLU A 54 15.38 6.08 10.97
CA GLU A 54 14.52 5.99 12.15
C GLU A 54 13.89 4.60 12.29
N LYS A 55 13.36 4.03 11.20
CA LYS A 55 12.79 2.68 11.17
C LYS A 55 13.84 1.61 11.54
N ARG A 56 15.05 1.72 10.99
CA ARG A 56 16.19 0.84 11.34
C ARG A 56 16.58 0.94 12.80
N ARG A 57 16.63 2.15 13.38
CA ARG A 57 16.94 2.34 14.81
C ARG A 57 15.86 1.74 15.73
N GLN A 58 14.61 1.69 15.27
CA GLN A 58 13.50 1.12 16.04
C GLN A 58 13.38 -0.40 15.92
N GLY A 59 14.28 -1.08 15.19
CA GLY A 59 14.21 -2.52 14.94
C GLY A 59 12.99 -2.93 14.11
N LEU A 60 12.30 -1.96 13.50
CA LEU A 60 11.18 -2.14 12.58
C LEU A 60 11.74 -2.08 11.15
N GLU A 61 12.52 -3.09 10.78
CA GLU A 61 12.93 -3.27 9.39
C GLU A 61 11.76 -3.81 8.55
N PRO A 62 11.65 -3.43 7.26
CA PRO A 62 11.00 -4.28 6.26
C PRO A 62 11.84 -5.51 5.93
#